data_AF-A0A7W0RQV3-F1
#
_entry.id   AF-A0A7W0RQV3-F1
#
_cell.length_a   1.000
_cell.length_b   1.000
_cell.length_c   1.000
_cell.angle_alpha   90.00
_cell.angle_beta   90.00
_cell.angle_gamma   90.00
#
_symmetry.space_group_name_H-M   'P 1'
#
loop_
_entity.id
_entity.type
_entity.pdbx_description
1 polymer ?
#
loop_
_entity_poly.entity_id
_entity_poly.type
_entity_poly.pdbx_seq_one_letter_code
_entity_poly.pdbx_strand_id
1 'polypeptide(L)'
;MLRSFFSLLLLAACLCLPARAQTEHPSPPRDADPRRDILAELRERGIEIAFTGNQIFSTYQLLDLFARHCPSAIDLLTRNVNNPETPEFGVRLIRNCLAAQGYLQAKLGTAQIESTAGGHKITVPVEEGALYRIGKIEIEGAKLFTPEQISA
;
A
#
# COMPACT_ATOMS: atom_id res chain seq x y z
N MET A 1 -64.55 -13.54 44.31
CA MET A 1 -64.83 -13.06 42.94
C MET A 1 -63.58 -13.25 42.10
N LEU A 2 -63.75 -13.93 40.97
CA LEU A 2 -62.75 -14.46 40.04
C LEU A 2 -62.65 -13.52 38.83
N ARG A 3 -61.44 -13.25 38.32
CA ARG A 3 -61.11 -12.91 36.90
C ARG A 3 -59.58 -12.69 36.78
N SER A 4 -58.85 -13.63 36.19
CA SER A 4 -58.52 -13.78 34.74
C SER A 4 -57.35 -12.87 34.31
N PHE A 5 -56.12 -13.37 34.14
CA PHE A 5 -55.51 -14.14 33.02
C PHE A 5 -55.10 -13.29 31.79
N PHE A 6 -53.96 -13.69 31.20
CA PHE A 6 -53.27 -13.26 29.94
C PHE A 6 -52.09 -12.29 30.15
N SER A 7 -50.82 -12.72 30.12
CA SER A 7 -50.02 -13.31 29.03
C SER A 7 -49.72 -12.32 27.89
N LEU A 8 -48.51 -11.75 27.86
CA LEU A 8 -47.69 -11.80 26.64
C LEU A 8 -46.20 -11.63 26.95
N LEU A 9 -45.50 -12.73 26.69
CA LEU A 9 -44.08 -12.90 26.50
C LEU A 9 -43.62 -12.07 25.28
N LEU A 10 -42.61 -11.20 25.42
CA LEU A 10 -41.81 -10.74 24.28
C LEU A 10 -40.33 -10.89 24.62
N LEU A 11 -39.76 -11.98 24.11
CA LEU A 11 -38.31 -12.16 23.98
C LEU A 11 -37.75 -11.02 23.11
N ALA A 12 -36.94 -10.14 23.70
CA ALA A 12 -35.98 -9.36 22.94
C ALA A 12 -34.64 -10.12 22.93
N ALA A 13 -34.56 -11.14 22.07
CA ALA A 13 -33.29 -11.72 21.65
C ALA A 13 -32.57 -10.72 20.73
N CYS A 14 -31.83 -9.77 21.32
CA CYS A 14 -30.95 -8.88 20.57
C CYS A 14 -29.62 -9.59 20.40
N LEU A 15 -29.37 -10.02 19.16
CA LEU A 15 -28.22 -10.75 18.68
C LEU A 15 -26.90 -10.15 19.17
N CYS A 16 -26.04 -11.01 19.74
CA CYS A 16 -24.60 -10.81 19.82
C CYS A 16 -24.06 -10.37 18.45
N LEU A 17 -23.74 -9.08 18.28
CA LEU A 17 -22.72 -8.67 17.33
C LEU A 17 -21.38 -9.05 17.94
N PRO A 18 -20.54 -9.90 17.32
CA PRO A 18 -19.15 -9.99 17.73
C PRO A 18 -18.52 -8.61 17.46
N ALA A 19 -18.02 -7.99 18.52
CA ALA A 19 -17.18 -6.81 18.43
C ALA A 19 -16.05 -7.13 17.43
N ARG A 20 -15.92 -6.30 16.40
CA ARG A 20 -14.82 -6.33 15.44
C ARG A 20 -13.52 -6.38 16.23
N ALA A 21 -12.79 -7.50 16.11
CA ALA A 21 -11.44 -7.60 16.61
C ALA A 21 -10.64 -6.45 15.98
N GLN A 22 -10.23 -5.51 16.82
CA GLN A 22 -9.24 -4.52 16.45
C GLN A 22 -7.95 -5.30 16.23
N THR A 23 -7.57 -5.52 14.97
CA THR A 23 -6.20 -5.91 14.67
C THR A 23 -5.33 -4.75 15.13
N GLU A 24 -4.70 -4.88 16.29
CA GLU A 24 -3.69 -3.93 16.74
C GLU A 24 -2.62 -3.84 15.66
N HIS A 25 -2.67 -2.75 14.91
CA HIS A 25 -1.67 -2.41 13.93
C HIS A 25 -0.39 -2.06 14.70
N PRO A 26 0.74 -2.73 14.45
CA PRO A 26 1.97 -2.46 15.18
C PRO A 26 2.33 -0.98 15.04
N SER A 27 2.61 -0.34 16.17
CA SER A 27 3.03 1.06 16.19
C SER A 27 4.30 1.25 15.34
N PRO A 28 4.36 2.29 14.50
CA PRO A 28 5.48 2.52 13.61
C PRO A 28 6.81 2.64 14.38
N PRO A 29 7.94 2.27 13.76
CA PRO A 29 9.25 2.38 14.38
C PRO A 29 9.56 3.85 14.74
N ARG A 30 10.31 4.01 15.84
CA ARG A 30 10.50 5.26 16.59
C ARG A 30 11.28 6.36 15.82
N ASP A 31 11.69 6.08 14.60
CA ASP A 31 12.47 6.94 13.70
C ASP A 31 11.68 7.44 12.47
N ALA A 32 10.37 7.22 12.42
CA ALA A 32 9.51 7.82 11.39
C ALA A 32 9.54 9.36 11.45
N ASP A 33 9.86 10.01 10.33
CA ASP A 33 9.84 11.46 10.16
C ASP A 33 8.45 12.02 10.56
N PRO A 34 8.34 12.95 11.53
CA PRO A 34 7.05 13.38 12.07
C PRO A 34 6.13 14.16 11.11
N ARG A 35 6.55 14.44 9.86
CA ARG A 35 5.85 15.39 8.97
C ARG A 35 5.29 14.76 7.71
N ARG A 36 4.36 13.82 7.91
CA ARG A 36 3.07 13.66 7.22
C ARG A 36 2.66 12.21 7.35
N ASP A 37 1.67 11.96 8.19
CA ASP A 37 0.95 10.69 8.13
C ASP A 37 0.27 10.63 6.75
N ILE A 38 0.91 9.91 5.83
CA ILE A 38 0.43 9.83 4.45
C ILE A 38 -0.96 9.17 4.37
N LEU A 39 -1.30 8.29 5.32
CA LEU A 39 -2.64 7.72 5.38
C LEU A 39 -3.67 8.79 5.73
N ALA A 40 -3.36 9.69 6.66
CA ALA A 40 -4.24 10.79 7.01
C ALA A 40 -4.47 11.74 5.82
N GLU A 41 -3.40 12.11 5.11
CA GLU A 41 -3.49 12.98 3.92
C GLU A 41 -4.34 12.35 2.81
N LEU A 42 -4.13 11.06 2.53
CA LEU A 42 -4.93 10.33 1.53
C LEU A 42 -6.40 10.24 1.95
N ARG A 43 -6.67 9.99 3.23
CA ARG A 43 -8.04 9.95 3.77
C ARG A 43 -8.77 11.28 3.66
N GLU A 44 -8.11 12.41 3.94
CA GLU A 44 -8.69 13.74 3.78
C GLU A 44 -9.09 14.03 2.32
N ARG A 45 -8.36 13.45 1.37
CA ARG A 45 -8.66 13.52 -0.07
C ARG A 45 -9.73 12.53 -0.52
N GLY A 46 -10.26 11.69 0.38
CA GLY A 46 -11.17 10.61 0.04
C GLY A 46 -10.50 9.53 -0.81
N ILE A 47 -9.20 9.29 -0.63
CA ILE A 47 -8.43 8.30 -1.38
C ILE A 47 -7.96 7.21 -0.40
N GLU A 48 -8.28 5.97 -0.73
CA GLU A 48 -7.72 4.79 -0.06
C GLU A 48 -6.80 4.08 -1.03
N ILE A 49 -5.57 3.75 -0.60
CA ILE A 49 -4.65 2.93 -1.38
C ILE A 49 -4.44 1.61 -0.65
N ALA A 50 -4.59 0.52 -1.39
CA ALA A 50 -4.34 -0.83 -0.93
C ALA A 50 -3.39 -1.55 -1.88
N PHE A 51 -2.60 -2.46 -1.31
CA PHE A 51 -1.79 -3.42 -2.05
C PHE A 51 -2.32 -4.82 -1.75
N THR A 52 -2.34 -5.69 -2.76
CA THR A 52 -2.78 -7.09 -2.61
C THR A 52 -1.71 -8.03 -3.11
N GLY A 53 -1.51 -9.17 -2.44
CA GLY A 53 -0.47 -10.14 -2.80
C GLY A 53 0.89 -9.90 -2.14
N ASN A 54 1.06 -8.78 -1.43
CA ASN A 54 2.22 -8.51 -0.58
C ASN A 54 2.29 -9.53 0.58
N GLN A 55 3.49 -10.04 0.84
CA GLN A 55 3.75 -11.06 1.88
C GLN A 55 4.89 -10.65 2.82
N ILE A 56 5.88 -9.93 2.30
CA ILE A 56 7.06 -9.43 3.02
C ILE A 56 6.73 -8.09 3.68
N PHE A 57 6.08 -7.18 2.95
CA PHE A 57 5.67 -5.89 3.45
C PHE A 57 4.18 -5.86 3.72
N SER A 58 3.75 -5.11 4.72
CA SER A 58 2.37 -4.68 4.87
C SER A 58 2.05 -3.54 3.90
N THR A 59 0.76 -3.31 3.62
CA THR A 59 0.29 -2.16 2.82
C THR A 59 0.84 -0.84 3.37
N TYR A 60 0.82 -0.67 4.69
CA TYR A 60 1.37 0.52 5.33
C TYR A 60 2.88 0.68 5.09
N GLN A 61 3.66 -0.40 5.25
CA GLN A 61 5.10 -0.36 4.99
C GLN A 61 5.41 -0.03 3.53
N LEU A 62 4.64 -0.55 2.58
CA LEU A 62 4.79 -0.19 1.16
C LEU A 62 4.47 1.29 0.93
N LEU A 63 3.35 1.77 1.46
CA LEU A 63 2.97 3.18 1.34
C LEU A 63 4.02 4.11 1.93
N ASP A 64 4.50 3.81 3.13
CA ASP A 64 5.52 4.59 3.82
C ASP A 64 6.87 4.53 3.08
N LEU A 65 7.28 3.36 2.59
CA LEU A 65 8.49 3.21 1.75
C LEU A 65 8.39 4.11 0.50
N PHE A 66 7.25 4.08 -0.20
CA PHE A 66 7.05 4.89 -1.40
C PHE A 66 6.92 6.37 -1.08
N ALA A 67 6.27 6.75 0.01
CA ALA A 67 6.21 8.14 0.47
C ALA A 67 7.62 8.70 0.69
N ARG A 68 8.50 7.93 1.33
CA ARG A 68 9.85 8.36 1.71
C ARG A 68 10.83 8.36 0.52
N HIS A 69 10.82 7.31 -0.28
CA HIS A 69 11.83 7.14 -1.34
C HIS A 69 11.34 7.55 -2.72
N CYS A 70 10.03 7.58 -2.95
CA CYS A 70 9.42 7.81 -4.26
C CYS A 70 8.11 8.61 -4.17
N PRO A 71 8.10 9.81 -3.56
CA PRO A 71 6.87 10.57 -3.29
C PRO A 71 6.06 10.87 -4.55
N SER A 72 6.74 11.11 -5.68
CA SER A 72 6.12 11.31 -6.99
C SER A 72 5.28 10.13 -7.46
N ALA A 73 5.63 8.90 -7.04
CA ALA A 73 4.86 7.71 -7.39
C ALA A 73 3.48 7.71 -6.73
N ILE A 74 3.42 8.07 -5.44
CA ILE A 74 2.16 8.19 -4.69
C ILE A 74 1.34 9.37 -5.20
N ASP A 75 1.97 10.50 -5.46
CA ASP A 75 1.28 11.66 -6.03
C ASP A 75 0.65 11.31 -7.40
N LEU A 76 1.40 10.71 -8.32
CA LEU A 76 0.88 10.34 -9.63
C LEU A 76 -0.20 9.26 -9.58
N LEU A 77 -0.11 8.32 -8.64
CA LEU A 77 -1.14 7.31 -8.43
C LEU A 77 -2.47 7.94 -7.97
N THR A 78 -2.43 9.12 -7.33
CA THR A 78 -3.57 9.70 -6.60
C THR A 78 -4.08 11.03 -7.17
N ARG A 79 -3.30 11.71 -8.02
CA ARG A 79 -3.58 13.08 -8.49
C ARG A 79 -4.80 13.17 -9.41
N ASN A 80 -5.01 12.17 -10.28
CA ASN A 80 -6.15 12.14 -11.20
C ASN A 80 -6.67 10.71 -11.42
N VAL A 81 -7.26 10.14 -10.37
CA VAL A 81 -7.80 8.77 -10.37
C VAL A 81 -8.82 8.48 -11.46
N ASN A 82 -9.46 9.51 -12.04
CA ASN A 82 -10.41 9.37 -13.14
C ASN A 82 -9.72 9.31 -14.53
N ASN A 83 -8.42 9.63 -14.61
CA ASN A 83 -7.63 9.46 -15.82
C ASN A 83 -6.77 8.18 -15.70
N PRO A 84 -7.06 7.12 -16.50
CA PRO A 84 -6.39 5.83 -16.38
C PRO A 84 -4.87 5.88 -16.63
N GLU A 85 -4.37 6.86 -17.38
CA GLU A 85 -2.92 6.98 -17.67
C GLU A 85 -2.09 7.34 -16.42
N THR A 86 -2.67 8.09 -15.49
CA THR A 86 -1.93 8.59 -14.32
C THR A 86 -1.62 7.49 -13.29
N PRO A 87 -2.58 6.62 -12.90
CA PRO A 87 -2.31 5.44 -12.08
C PRO A 87 -1.29 4.49 -12.69
N GLU A 88 -1.36 4.22 -13.99
CA GLU A 88 -0.43 3.31 -14.66
C GLU A 88 1.01 3.82 -14.61
N PHE A 89 1.20 5.12 -14.85
CA PHE A 89 2.51 5.75 -14.72
C PHE A 89 3.00 5.73 -13.26
N GLY A 90 2.11 5.97 -12.30
CA GLY A 90 2.39 5.85 -10.86
C GLY A 90 2.89 4.45 -10.49
N VAL A 91 2.16 3.40 -10.92
CA VAL A 91 2.56 1.99 -10.71
C VAL A 91 3.95 1.71 -11.28
N ARG A 92 4.27 2.24 -12.47
CA ARG A 92 5.61 2.09 -13.04
C ARG A 92 6.70 2.71 -12.14
N LEU A 93 6.44 3.88 -11.55
CA LEU A 93 7.39 4.49 -10.61
C LEU A 93 7.54 3.66 -9.33
N ILE A 94 6.45 3.08 -8.82
CA ILE A 94 6.49 2.17 -7.67
C ILE A 94 7.39 0.96 -7.97
N ARG A 95 7.28 0.36 -9.16
CA ARG A 95 8.15 -0.76 -9.57
C ARG A 95 9.63 -0.38 -9.53
N ASN A 96 9.97 0.79 -10.09
CA ASN A 96 11.35 1.28 -10.08
C ASN A 96 11.83 1.53 -8.64
N CYS A 97 10.95 2.00 -7.77
CA CYS A 97 11.24 2.19 -6.35
C CYS A 97 11.63 0.87 -5.68
N LEU A 98 10.84 -0.18 -5.87
CA LEU A 98 11.10 -1.51 -5.33
C LEU A 98 12.43 -2.08 -5.87
N ALA A 99 12.68 -1.92 -7.18
CA ALA A 99 13.94 -2.34 -7.78
C ALA A 99 15.16 -1.61 -7.17
N ALA A 100 15.04 -0.31 -6.90
CA ALA A 100 16.09 0.47 -6.24
C ALA A 100 16.35 0.02 -4.79
N GLN A 101 15.35 -0.58 -4.12
CA GLN A 101 15.50 -1.21 -2.80
C GLN A 101 15.99 -2.66 -2.85
N GLY A 102 16.32 -3.18 -4.05
CA GLY A 102 16.85 -4.53 -4.25
C GLY A 102 15.81 -5.58 -4.65
N TYR A 103 14.53 -5.23 -4.78
CA TYR A 103 13.47 -6.15 -5.22
C TYR A 103 13.36 -6.16 -6.75
N LEU A 104 14.42 -6.59 -7.43
CA LEU A 104 14.56 -6.50 -8.89
C LEU A 104 13.49 -7.26 -9.67
N GLN A 105 12.95 -8.33 -9.09
CA GLN A 105 11.92 -9.17 -9.70
C GLN A 105 10.50 -8.79 -9.27
N ALA A 106 10.33 -7.66 -8.56
CA ALA A 106 9.02 -7.20 -8.15
C ALA A 106 8.12 -6.98 -9.37
N LYS A 107 6.90 -7.52 -9.32
CA LYS A 107 5.87 -7.29 -10.32
C LYS A 107 4.73 -6.51 -9.70
N LEU A 108 4.21 -5.57 -10.47
CA LEU A 108 3.01 -4.82 -10.12
C LEU A 108 2.01 -5.00 -11.24
N GLY A 109 0.79 -5.37 -10.87
CA GLY A 109 -0.36 -5.45 -11.75
C GLY A 109 -0.96 -4.08 -12.03
N THR A 110 -1.98 -4.04 -12.88
CA THR A 110 -2.73 -2.82 -13.18
C THR A 110 -3.46 -2.34 -11.94
N ALA A 111 -3.41 -1.03 -11.68
CA ALA A 111 -4.18 -0.41 -10.61
C ALA A 111 -5.68 -0.55 -10.89
N GLN A 112 -6.41 -1.09 -9.92
CA GLN A 112 -7.85 -1.23 -9.95
C GLN A 112 -8.46 -0.09 -9.14
N ILE A 113 -9.38 0.68 -9.73
CA ILE A 113 -9.97 1.86 -9.10
C ILE A 113 -11.46 1.62 -8.90
N GLU A 114 -11.90 1.72 -7.65
CA GLU A 114 -13.29 1.56 -7.26
C GLU A 114 -13.79 2.89 -6.68
N SER A 115 -14.92 3.37 -7.19
CA SER A 115 -15.62 4.53 -6.61
C SER A 115 -16.51 4.06 -5.47
N THR A 116 -16.33 4.65 -4.29
CA THR A 116 -17.08 4.36 -3.06
C THR A 116 -17.82 5.62 -2.59
N ALA A 117 -18.71 5.48 -1.61
CA ALA A 117 -19.40 6.63 -1.01
C ALA A 117 -18.43 7.63 -0.33
N GLY A 118 -17.23 7.18 0.06
CA GLY A 118 -16.21 8.00 0.72
C GLY A 118 -15.11 8.53 -0.21
N GLY A 119 -15.22 8.30 -1.52
CA GLY A 119 -14.21 8.67 -2.52
C GLY A 119 -13.69 7.45 -3.30
N HIS A 120 -12.41 7.40 -3.63
CA HIS A 120 -11.83 6.37 -4.50
C HIS A 120 -10.93 5.41 -3.75
N LYS A 121 -11.10 4.11 -4.00
CA LYS A 121 -10.20 3.06 -3.54
C LYS A 121 -9.35 2.56 -4.69
N ILE A 122 -8.04 2.64 -4.54
CA ILE A 122 -7.05 2.19 -5.52
C ILE A 122 -6.40 0.92 -4.97
N THR A 123 -6.53 -0.18 -5.68
CA THR A 123 -5.92 -1.46 -5.31
C THR A 123 -4.87 -1.84 -6.34
N VAL A 124 -3.63 -2.06 -5.89
CA VAL A 124 -2.50 -2.44 -6.75
C VAL A 124 -2.05 -3.87 -6.39
N PRO A 125 -2.23 -4.85 -7.29
CA PRO A 125 -1.67 -6.19 -7.09
C PRO A 125 -0.14 -6.13 -7.13
N VAL A 126 0.52 -6.78 -6.17
CA VAL A 126 1.98 -6.81 -6.03
C VAL A 126 2.49 -8.22 -5.78
N GLU A 127 3.55 -8.59 -6.51
CA GLU A 127 4.44 -9.70 -6.20
C GLU A 127 5.80 -9.08 -5.87
N GLU A 128 6.22 -9.10 -4.60
CA GLU A 128 7.43 -8.38 -4.16
C GLU A 128 8.72 -9.01 -4.72
N GLY A 129 8.72 -10.32 -4.92
CA GLY A 129 9.90 -11.06 -5.36
C GLY A 129 10.99 -11.16 -4.29
N ALA A 130 12.14 -11.72 -4.68
CA ALA A 130 13.28 -11.88 -3.79
C ALA A 130 14.10 -10.58 -3.65
N LEU A 131 14.70 -10.38 -2.48
CA LEU A 131 15.67 -9.31 -2.24
C LEU A 131 17.03 -9.69 -2.82
N TYR A 132 17.53 -8.88 -3.75
CA TYR A 132 18.86 -8.99 -4.34
C TYR A 132 19.83 -7.99 -3.72
N ARG A 133 21.10 -8.38 -3.65
CA ARG A 133 22.21 -7.49 -3.29
C ARG A 133 23.26 -7.54 -4.40
N ILE A 134 23.88 -6.40 -4.67
CA ILE A 134 24.98 -6.33 -5.63
C ILE A 134 26.14 -7.15 -5.06
N GLY A 135 26.57 -8.18 -5.80
CA GLY A 135 27.68 -9.04 -5.40
C GLY A 135 28.99 -8.61 -6.01
N LYS A 136 29.08 -8.66 -7.34
CA LYS A 136 30.25 -8.26 -8.12
C LYS A 136 29.80 -7.47 -9.34
N ILE A 137 30.53 -6.41 -9.67
CA ILE A 137 30.35 -5.65 -10.91
C ILE A 137 31.53 -6.00 -11.81
N GLU A 138 31.27 -6.53 -12.99
CA GLU A 138 32.25 -6.79 -14.04
C GLU A 138 31.92 -5.90 -15.24
N ILE A 139 32.93 -5.18 -15.74
CA ILE A 139 32.77 -4.24 -16.85
C ILE A 139 33.51 -4.81 -18.04
N GLU A 140 32.75 -5.20 -19.07
CA GLU A 140 33.29 -5.74 -20.32
C GLU A 140 33.08 -4.74 -21.47
N GLY A 141 34.01 -4.72 -22.43
CA GLY A 141 33.85 -3.95 -23.68
C GLY A 141 34.11 -2.44 -23.59
N ALA A 142 34.66 -1.93 -22.48
CA ALA A 142 35.09 -0.54 -22.38
C ALA A 142 36.26 -0.25 -23.33
N LYS A 143 36.11 0.75 -24.21
CA LYS A 143 37.13 1.12 -25.23
C LYS A 143 37.84 2.45 -24.96
N LEU A 144 37.19 3.35 -24.23
CA LEU A 144 37.67 4.73 -24.01
C LEU A 144 38.20 4.97 -22.59
N PHE A 145 37.75 4.18 -21.62
CA PHE A 145 38.16 4.30 -20.23
C PHE A 145 38.66 2.94 -19.75
N THR A 146 39.74 2.94 -18.97
CA THR A 146 40.23 1.70 -18.36
C THR A 146 39.24 1.22 -17.31
N PRO A 147 39.19 -0.09 -17.00
CA PRO A 147 38.36 -0.59 -15.92
C PRO A 147 38.60 0.14 -14.59
N GLU A 148 39.83 0.55 -14.28
CA GLU A 148 40.13 1.31 -13.06
C GLU A 148 39.50 2.72 -13.05
N GLN A 149 39.26 3.33 -14.22
CA GLN A 149 38.59 4.63 -14.32
C GLN A 149 37.07 4.53 -14.17
N ILE A 150 36.50 3.34 -14.36
CA ILE A 150 35.03 3.11 -14.32
C ILE A 150 34.60 2.42 -13.02
N SER A 151 35.48 1.65 -12.38
CA SER A 151 35.23 1.09 -11.05
C SER A 151 35.32 2.20 -10.00
N ALA A 152 34.18 2.58 -9.42
CA ALA A 152 34.09 3.53 -8.31
C ALA A 152 34.48 2.87 -6.97
#